data_AF-A0A539E3R7-F1
#
_entry.id   AF-A0A539E3R7-F1
#
_cell.length_a   1.000
_cell.length_b   1.000
_cell.length_c   1.000
_cell.angle_alpha   90.00
_cell.angle_beta   90.00
_cell.angle_gamma   90.00
#
_symmetry.space_group_name_H-M   'P 1'
#
loop_
_entity.id
_entity.type
_entity.pdbx_description
1 polymer ?
#
loop_
_entity_poly.entity_id
_entity_poly.type
_entity_poly.pdbx_seq_one_letter_code
_entity_poly.pdbx_strand_id
1 'polypeptide(L)'
;MLLGSIGIGVITCIIAITAGRWLDRMAVLDQTALFVVFQTVSLGGIATALLWWFTWVQTPWQQLLVIIAALAAWRVSYFPIMVFAGWIATLVEQLLLPYKTLPIVIYPTYLLCMGVMNYIAAMAAGAIVTLEWTYLLPVTVPAFTIATMISFIAPIDFKLLPDTEVRFNEPLPSPALPQSNAYLAALTAGEYSLRSRLLLFAGGSVYKLIPHSPWSATVKGTLEELTRKQPRGSATLRVREHYFAYHCAHPLIGSRRHGT
;
A
#
# COMPACT_ATOMS: atom_id res chain seq x y z
N MET A 1 17.23 2.07 -24.44
CA MET A 1 16.87 1.87 -23.02
C MET A 1 15.53 2.51 -22.64
N LEU A 2 15.18 3.70 -23.15
CA LEU A 2 13.85 4.31 -22.95
C LEU A 2 12.67 3.41 -23.40
N LEU A 3 12.80 2.75 -24.55
CA LEU A 3 11.82 1.74 -24.99
C LEU A 3 11.71 0.57 -24.01
N GLY A 4 12.80 0.25 -23.31
CA GLY A 4 12.82 -0.79 -22.28
C GLY A 4 12.03 -0.39 -21.03
N SER A 5 12.19 0.84 -20.54
CA SER A 5 11.40 1.32 -19.40
C SER A 5 9.91 1.40 -19.73
N ILE A 6 9.54 1.87 -20.93
CA ILE A 6 8.15 1.87 -21.39
C ILE A 6 7.62 0.43 -21.47
N GLY A 7 8.40 -0.49 -22.05
CA GLY A 7 8.03 -1.91 -22.15
C GLY A 7 7.74 -2.56 -20.80
N ILE A 8 8.64 -2.42 -19.82
CA ILE A 8 8.43 -2.98 -18.47
C ILE A 8 7.25 -2.29 -17.76
N GLY A 9 7.09 -0.98 -17.91
CA GLY A 9 5.95 -0.26 -17.35
C GLY A 9 4.62 -0.78 -17.88
N VAL A 10 4.50 -0.97 -19.20
CA VAL A 10 3.30 -1.53 -19.83
C VAL A 10 3.05 -2.96 -19.37
N ILE A 11 4.08 -3.81 -19.33
CA ILE A 11 3.97 -5.20 -18.84
C ILE A 11 3.48 -5.21 -17.38
N THR A 12 4.04 -4.35 -16.52
CA THR A 12 3.64 -4.23 -15.11
C THR A 12 2.18 -3.83 -14.99
N CYS A 13 1.71 -2.86 -15.80
CA CYS A 13 0.30 -2.47 -15.84
C CYS A 13 -0.62 -3.61 -16.31
N ILE A 14 -0.22 -4.37 -17.33
CA ILE A 14 -0.99 -5.53 -17.80
C ILE A 14 -1.08 -6.58 -16.69
N ILE A 15 0.03 -6.90 -16.02
CA ILE A 15 0.06 -7.82 -14.88
C ILE A 15 -0.88 -7.32 -13.76
N ALA A 16 -0.77 -6.04 -13.38
CA ALA A 16 -1.61 -5.45 -12.33
C ALA A 16 -3.11 -5.56 -12.65
N ILE A 17 -3.50 -5.25 -13.88
CA ILE A 17 -4.91 -5.32 -14.31
C ILE A 17 -5.40 -6.76 -14.38
N THR A 18 -4.63 -7.66 -14.98
CA THR A 18 -5.04 -9.06 -15.20
C THR A 18 -5.07 -9.84 -13.89
N ALA A 19 -4.01 -9.75 -13.08
CA ALA A 19 -3.94 -10.38 -11.77
C ALA A 19 -4.97 -9.76 -10.82
N GLY A 20 -5.17 -8.44 -10.84
CA GLY A 20 -6.20 -7.78 -10.04
C GLY A 20 -7.61 -8.27 -10.37
N ARG A 21 -7.94 -8.41 -11.66
CA ARG A 21 -9.26 -8.94 -12.08
C ARG A 21 -9.43 -10.39 -11.68
N TRP A 22 -8.35 -11.16 -11.67
CA TRP A 22 -8.36 -12.54 -11.19
C TRP A 22 -8.61 -12.60 -9.68
N LEU A 23 -7.91 -11.76 -8.89
CA LEU A 23 -8.11 -11.64 -7.45
C LEU A 23 -9.56 -11.23 -7.12
N ASP A 24 -10.11 -10.19 -7.76
CA ASP A 24 -11.48 -9.72 -7.55
C ASP A 24 -12.53 -10.84 -7.78
N ARG A 25 -12.23 -11.83 -8.64
CA ARG A 25 -13.14 -12.93 -9.00
C ARG A 25 -13.00 -14.17 -8.13
N MET A 26 -12.02 -14.22 -7.23
CA MET A 26 -11.85 -15.37 -6.34
C MET A 26 -13.05 -15.48 -5.40
N ALA A 27 -13.59 -16.69 -5.20
CA ALA A 27 -14.64 -16.92 -4.21
C ALA A 27 -14.11 -16.75 -2.78
N VAL A 28 -12.90 -17.26 -2.54
CA VAL A 28 -12.13 -17.06 -1.32
C VAL A 28 -10.79 -16.49 -1.73
N LEU A 29 -10.45 -15.32 -1.19
CA LEU A 29 -9.17 -14.70 -1.47
C LEU A 29 -8.03 -15.60 -0.98
N ASP A 30 -7.05 -15.87 -1.85
CA ASP A 30 -5.85 -16.62 -1.49
C ASP A 30 -4.74 -15.67 -1.03
N GLN A 31 -4.26 -15.85 0.20
CA GLN A 31 -3.27 -14.95 0.80
C GLN A 31 -1.92 -15.03 0.09
N THR A 32 -1.51 -16.21 -0.38
CA THR A 32 -0.26 -16.38 -1.11
C THR A 32 -0.32 -15.68 -2.47
N ALA A 33 -1.43 -15.77 -3.18
CA ALA A 33 -1.68 -15.05 -4.41
C ALA A 33 -1.64 -13.53 -4.18
N LEU A 34 -2.29 -13.05 -3.12
CA LEU A 34 -2.28 -11.62 -2.81
C LEU A 34 -0.87 -11.11 -2.54
N PHE A 35 -0.12 -11.82 -1.68
CA PHE A 35 1.28 -11.53 -1.39
C PHE A 35 2.13 -11.50 -2.67
N VAL A 36 2.09 -12.55 -3.49
CA VAL A 36 2.90 -12.64 -4.72
C VAL A 36 2.58 -11.51 -5.68
N VAL A 37 1.30 -11.21 -5.90
CA VAL A 37 0.89 -10.16 -6.85
C VAL A 37 1.27 -8.76 -6.33
N PHE A 38 1.12 -8.50 -5.03
CA PHE A 38 1.52 -7.23 -4.41
C PHE A 38 3.03 -6.99 -4.57
N GLN A 39 3.84 -8.00 -4.23
CA GLN A 39 5.30 -7.95 -4.38
C GLN A 39 5.71 -7.77 -5.85
N THR A 40 5.11 -8.54 -6.76
CA THR A 40 5.44 -8.52 -8.19
C THR A 40 5.17 -7.15 -8.81
N VAL A 41 3.99 -6.57 -8.55
CA VAL A 41 3.62 -5.27 -9.12
C VAL A 41 4.43 -4.14 -8.49
N SER A 42 4.67 -4.22 -7.18
CA SER A 42 5.52 -3.26 -6.47
C SER A 42 6.95 -3.23 -7.03
N LEU A 43 7.59 -4.41 -7.17
CA LEU A 43 8.92 -4.54 -7.76
C LEU A 43 8.94 -4.19 -9.25
N GLY A 44 7.85 -4.43 -9.99
CA GLY A 44 7.71 -3.98 -11.38
C GLY A 44 7.78 -2.45 -11.51
N GLY A 45 7.17 -1.72 -10.57
CA GLY A 45 7.30 -0.26 -10.47
C GLY A 45 8.75 0.18 -10.23
N ILE A 46 9.45 -0.48 -9.31
CA ILE A 46 10.88 -0.23 -9.02
C ILE A 46 11.74 -0.51 -10.25
N ALA A 47 11.57 -1.66 -10.90
CA ALA A 47 12.32 -2.04 -12.10
C ALA A 47 12.12 -1.05 -13.25
N THR A 48 10.89 -0.57 -13.43
CA THR A 48 10.56 0.46 -14.42
C THR A 48 11.35 1.75 -14.17
N ALA A 49 11.42 2.20 -12.92
CA ALA A 49 12.17 3.40 -12.52
C ALA A 49 13.69 3.21 -12.68
N LEU A 50 14.23 2.04 -12.35
CA LEU A 50 15.65 1.74 -12.54
C LEU A 50 16.05 1.78 -14.01
N LEU A 51 15.24 1.18 -14.90
CA LEU A 51 15.49 1.25 -16.33
C LEU A 51 15.44 2.68 -16.87
N TRP A 52 14.54 3.51 -16.33
CA TRP A 52 14.52 4.93 -16.63
C TRP A 52 15.81 5.60 -16.18
N TRP A 53 16.22 5.44 -14.92
CA TRP A 53 17.44 6.05 -14.41
C TRP A 53 18.68 5.65 -15.21
N PHE A 54 18.79 4.40 -15.65
CA PHE A 54 19.94 3.96 -16.43
C PHE A 54 20.00 4.57 -17.84
N THR A 55 18.96 5.28 -18.31
CA THR A 55 19.10 6.10 -19.52
C THR A 55 19.89 7.38 -19.27
N TRP A 56 19.93 7.86 -18.02
CA TRP A 56 20.58 9.10 -17.60
C TRP A 56 21.91 8.84 -16.90
N VAL A 57 21.96 7.81 -16.05
CA VAL A 57 23.10 7.47 -15.21
C VAL A 57 23.95 6.41 -15.90
N GLN A 58 25.10 6.82 -16.42
CA GLN A 58 25.98 5.95 -17.21
C GLN A 58 27.13 5.34 -16.39
N THR A 59 27.48 5.93 -15.24
CA THR A 59 28.60 5.41 -14.45
C THR A 59 28.16 4.22 -13.57
N PRO A 60 28.92 3.11 -13.53
CA PRO A 60 28.52 1.92 -12.77
C PRO A 60 28.30 2.19 -11.28
N TRP A 61 29.10 3.08 -10.69
CA TRP A 61 28.96 3.44 -9.28
C TRP A 61 27.64 4.19 -9.00
N GLN A 62 27.28 5.17 -9.84
CA GLN A 62 26.00 5.86 -9.68
C GLN A 62 24.82 4.92 -9.95
N GLN A 63 24.92 3.99 -10.91
CA GLN A 63 23.91 2.97 -11.15
C GLN A 63 23.70 2.09 -9.90
N LEU A 64 24.79 1.66 -9.26
CA LEU A 64 24.73 0.92 -8.01
C LEU A 64 24.04 1.72 -6.88
N LEU A 65 24.40 3.01 -6.74
CA LEU A 65 23.76 3.89 -5.76
C LEU A 65 22.26 4.04 -6.01
N VAL A 66 21.84 4.20 -7.27
CA VAL A 66 20.42 4.28 -7.64
C VAL A 66 19.69 2.97 -7.34
N ILE A 67 20.30 1.80 -7.61
CA ILE A 67 19.72 0.50 -7.24
C ILE A 67 19.48 0.42 -5.73
N ILE A 68 20.52 0.72 -4.93
CA ILE A 68 20.43 0.68 -3.47
C ILE A 68 19.37 1.66 -2.96
N ALA A 69 19.35 2.89 -3.49
CA ALA A 69 18.39 3.92 -3.13
C ALA A 69 16.95 3.50 -3.48
N ALA A 70 16.72 2.92 -4.65
CA ALA A 70 15.41 2.47 -5.08
C ALA A 70 14.90 1.30 -4.23
N LEU A 71 15.76 0.34 -3.86
CA LEU A 71 15.39 -0.76 -2.97
C LEU A 71 15.16 -0.29 -1.52
N ALA A 72 15.93 0.68 -1.03
CA ALA A 72 15.67 1.32 0.25
C ALA A 72 14.32 2.06 0.23
N ALA A 73 14.06 2.83 -0.82
CA ALA A 73 12.82 3.55 -1.03
C ALA A 73 11.62 2.61 -1.09
N TRP A 74 11.74 1.50 -1.84
CA TRP A 74 10.76 0.42 -1.87
C TRP A 74 10.44 -0.07 -0.47
N ARG A 75 11.48 -0.43 0.30
CA ARG A 75 11.30 -0.93 1.68
C ARG A 75 10.60 0.08 2.58
N VAL A 76 11.02 1.34 2.58
CA VAL A 76 10.48 2.35 3.51
C VAL A 76 9.09 2.85 3.11
N SER A 77 8.76 2.82 1.81
CA SER A 77 7.49 3.34 1.29
C SER A 77 6.42 2.27 1.11
N TYR A 78 6.75 0.98 1.13
CA TYR A 78 5.81 -0.11 0.87
C TYR A 78 4.53 -0.03 1.71
N PHE A 79 4.63 0.08 3.03
CA PHE A 79 3.45 0.15 3.90
C PHE A 79 2.62 1.42 3.68
N PRO A 80 3.20 2.64 3.66
CA PRO A 80 2.45 3.85 3.28
C PRO A 80 1.77 3.74 1.91
N ILE A 81 2.44 3.17 0.91
CA ILE A 81 1.88 2.96 -0.44
C ILE A 81 0.74 1.95 -0.40
N MET A 82 0.87 0.87 0.36
CA MET A 82 -0.18 -0.14 0.56
C MET A 82 -1.46 0.50 1.13
N VAL A 83 -1.32 1.35 2.15
CA VAL A 83 -2.44 2.11 2.74
C VAL A 83 -3.05 3.08 1.72
N PHE A 84 -2.21 3.83 1.02
CA PHE A 84 -2.65 4.79 -0.01
C PHE A 84 -3.38 4.12 -1.17
N ALA A 85 -2.84 3.01 -1.69
CA ALA A 85 -3.46 2.21 -2.74
C ALA A 85 -4.82 1.65 -2.30
N GLY A 86 -4.94 1.22 -1.04
CA GLY A 86 -6.21 0.84 -0.42
C GLY A 86 -7.22 1.97 -0.46
N TRP A 87 -6.82 3.17 -0.02
CA TRP A 87 -7.68 4.36 -0.07
C TRP A 87 -8.13 4.70 -1.50
N ILE A 88 -7.22 4.71 -2.48
CA ILE A 88 -7.60 4.94 -3.88
C ILE A 88 -8.60 3.89 -4.38
N ALA A 89 -8.42 2.61 -4.03
CA ALA A 89 -9.37 1.56 -4.38
C ALA A 89 -10.77 1.83 -3.78
N THR A 90 -10.85 2.34 -2.55
CA THR A 90 -12.15 2.73 -1.95
C THR A 90 -12.84 3.89 -2.67
N LEU A 91 -12.06 4.87 -3.17
CA LEU A 91 -12.61 5.98 -3.96
C LEU A 91 -13.19 5.47 -5.30
N VAL A 92 -12.46 4.58 -5.97
CA VAL A 92 -12.91 3.98 -7.23
C VAL A 92 -14.13 3.08 -7.02
N GLU A 93 -14.17 2.30 -5.94
CA GLU A 93 -15.37 1.54 -5.58
C GLU A 93 -16.58 2.47 -5.43
N GLN A 94 -16.46 3.53 -4.63
CA GLN A 94 -17.52 4.50 -4.40
C GLN A 94 -17.99 5.16 -5.71
N LEU A 95 -17.07 5.47 -6.62
CA LEU A 95 -17.38 6.05 -7.92
C LEU A 95 -18.14 5.07 -8.83
N LEU A 96 -17.84 3.77 -8.75
CA LEU A 96 -18.42 2.74 -9.61
C LEU A 96 -19.75 2.18 -9.08
N LEU A 97 -20.02 2.29 -7.78
CA LEU A 97 -21.24 1.77 -7.15
C LEU A 97 -22.55 2.20 -7.84
N PRO A 98 -22.74 3.47 -8.27
CA PRO A 98 -23.96 3.90 -8.95
C PRO A 98 -24.19 3.23 -10.31
N TYR A 99 -23.13 2.75 -10.97
CA TYR A 99 -23.18 2.26 -12.35
C TYR A 99 -23.46 0.76 -12.39
N LYS A 100 -24.73 0.37 -12.61
CA LYS A 100 -25.14 -1.02 -12.48
C LYS A 100 -24.42 -2.01 -13.42
N THR A 101 -23.99 -1.53 -14.58
CA THR A 101 -23.36 -2.34 -15.64
C THR A 101 -21.85 -2.42 -15.53
N LEU A 102 -21.21 -1.54 -14.75
CA LEU A 102 -19.76 -1.54 -14.60
C LEU A 102 -19.33 -2.50 -13.48
N PRO A 103 -18.29 -3.32 -13.71
CA PRO A 103 -17.73 -4.16 -12.66
C PRO A 103 -17.01 -3.29 -11.62
N ILE A 104 -17.17 -3.63 -10.35
CA ILE A 104 -16.31 -3.09 -9.29
C ILE A 104 -14.91 -3.67 -9.47
N VAL A 105 -13.88 -2.82 -9.44
CA VAL A 105 -12.49 -3.18 -9.70
C VAL A 105 -11.58 -2.76 -8.54
N ILE A 106 -11.54 -3.55 -7.47
CA ILE A 106 -10.77 -3.23 -6.26
C ILE A 106 -9.29 -3.49 -6.50
N TYR A 107 -8.89 -4.75 -6.70
CA TYR A 107 -7.49 -5.10 -6.82
C TYR A 107 -6.81 -4.56 -8.10
N PRO A 108 -7.46 -4.45 -9.28
CA PRO A 108 -6.86 -3.77 -10.42
C PRO A 108 -6.44 -2.33 -10.11
N THR A 109 -7.32 -1.57 -9.45
CA THR A 109 -7.07 -0.19 -9.05
C THR A 109 -5.94 -0.14 -8.03
N TYR A 110 -6.03 -0.99 -7.01
CA TYR A 110 -5.04 -1.10 -5.95
C TYR A 110 -3.64 -1.36 -6.50
N LEU A 111 -3.50 -2.39 -7.34
CA LEU A 111 -2.22 -2.84 -7.88
C LEU A 111 -1.62 -1.80 -8.83
N LEU A 112 -2.43 -1.20 -9.70
CA LEU A 112 -1.95 -0.10 -10.56
C LEU A 112 -1.42 1.06 -9.73
N CYS A 113 -2.16 1.47 -8.68
CA CYS A 113 -1.71 2.52 -7.78
C CYS A 113 -0.40 2.12 -7.07
N MET A 114 -0.31 0.89 -6.56
CA MET A 114 0.88 0.37 -5.89
C MET A 114 2.11 0.38 -6.80
N GLY A 115 1.98 -0.07 -8.06
CA GLY A 115 3.06 -0.06 -9.04
C GLY A 115 3.51 1.37 -9.39
N VAL A 116 2.56 2.26 -9.68
CA VAL A 116 2.85 3.68 -10.00
C VAL A 116 3.52 4.39 -8.82
N MET A 117 3.04 4.20 -7.60
CA MET A 117 3.62 4.85 -6.43
C MET A 117 5.03 4.33 -6.10
N ASN A 118 5.29 3.03 -6.32
CA ASN A 118 6.64 2.48 -6.16
C ASN A 118 7.59 2.99 -7.26
N TYR A 119 7.11 3.13 -8.50
CA TYR A 119 7.85 3.83 -9.55
C TYR A 119 8.21 5.26 -9.11
N ILE A 120 7.25 6.04 -8.63
CA ILE A 120 7.48 7.42 -8.16
C ILE A 120 8.49 7.45 -7.00
N ALA A 121 8.37 6.53 -6.03
CA ALA A 121 9.30 6.44 -4.90
C ALA A 121 10.73 6.14 -5.39
N ALA A 122 10.92 5.16 -6.27
CA ALA A 122 12.24 4.88 -6.84
C ALA A 122 12.79 6.03 -7.69
N MET A 123 11.92 6.74 -8.43
CA MET A 123 12.29 7.96 -9.15
C MET A 123 12.79 9.04 -8.19
N ALA A 124 12.05 9.33 -7.12
CA ALA A 124 12.45 10.29 -6.10
C ALA A 124 13.76 9.91 -5.39
N ALA A 125 13.95 8.62 -5.11
CA ALA A 125 15.16 8.12 -4.46
C ALA A 125 16.39 8.24 -5.35
N GLY A 126 16.27 7.92 -6.64
CA GLY A 126 17.33 8.14 -7.61
C GLY A 126 17.72 9.62 -7.70
N ALA A 127 16.73 10.52 -7.76
CA ALA A 127 16.95 11.97 -7.80
C ALA A 127 17.73 12.47 -6.58
N ILE A 128 17.42 11.95 -5.38
CA ILE A 128 18.15 12.28 -4.15
C ILE A 128 19.63 11.87 -4.26
N VAL A 129 19.94 10.65 -4.71
CA VAL A 129 21.34 10.15 -4.72
C VAL A 129 22.16 10.67 -5.89
N THR A 130 21.53 11.00 -7.02
CA THR A 130 22.21 11.62 -8.15
C THR A 130 22.28 13.14 -8.04
N LEU A 131 21.59 13.73 -7.04
CA LEU A 131 21.38 15.18 -6.89
C LEU A 131 20.74 15.82 -8.13
N GLU A 132 19.93 15.03 -8.84
CA GLU A 132 19.09 15.52 -9.92
C GLU A 132 17.76 16.03 -9.36
N TRP A 133 17.13 16.97 -10.05
CA TRP A 133 15.84 17.54 -9.66
C TRP A 133 15.82 18.05 -8.20
N THR A 134 16.87 18.77 -7.82
CA THR A 134 17.05 19.29 -6.45
C THR A 134 15.87 20.11 -5.94
N TYR A 135 15.10 20.73 -6.84
CA TYR A 135 13.86 21.45 -6.51
C TYR A 135 12.76 20.57 -5.88
N LEU A 136 12.83 19.24 -6.04
CA LEU A 136 11.91 18.28 -5.41
C LEU A 136 12.36 17.82 -4.02
N LEU A 137 13.62 18.03 -3.64
CA LEU A 137 14.18 17.60 -2.34
C LEU A 137 13.40 18.12 -1.12
N PRO A 138 12.89 19.38 -1.11
CA PRO A 138 12.08 19.87 0.00
C PRO A 138 10.80 19.07 0.25
N VAL A 139 10.33 18.29 -0.73
CA VAL A 139 9.14 17.45 -0.62
C VAL A 139 9.53 15.98 -0.42
N THR A 140 10.49 15.47 -1.20
CA THR A 140 10.83 14.04 -1.18
C THR A 140 11.54 13.62 0.10
N VAL A 141 12.44 14.45 0.63
CA VAL A 141 13.17 14.13 1.87
C VAL A 141 12.23 14.06 3.09
N PRO A 142 11.34 15.04 3.34
CA PRO A 142 10.34 14.90 4.41
C PRO A 142 9.40 13.71 4.20
N ALA A 143 8.96 13.44 2.97
CA ALA A 143 8.10 12.30 2.67
C ALA A 143 8.78 10.96 3.02
N PHE A 144 10.05 10.76 2.63
CA PHE A 144 10.80 9.57 3.01
C PHE A 144 11.10 9.49 4.50
N THR A 145 11.30 10.62 5.16
CA THR A 145 11.48 10.67 6.62
C THR A 145 10.23 10.16 7.34
N ILE A 146 9.05 10.65 6.95
CA ILE A 146 7.76 10.21 7.48
C ILE A 146 7.53 8.72 7.16
N ALA A 147 7.75 8.30 5.91
CA ALA A 147 7.60 6.91 5.50
C ALA A 147 8.50 5.97 6.32
N THR A 148 9.75 6.36 6.57
CA THR A 148 10.70 5.61 7.41
C THR A 148 10.20 5.51 8.85
N MET A 149 9.72 6.61 9.44
CA MET A 149 9.19 6.60 10.80
C MET A 149 7.99 5.66 10.96
N ILE A 150 7.12 5.59 9.95
CA ILE A 150 5.92 4.73 9.96
C ILE A 150 6.29 3.28 9.67
N SER A 151 7.29 3.02 8.82
CA SER A 151 7.67 1.67 8.40
C SER A 151 8.62 0.93 9.35
N PHE A 152 9.23 1.63 10.32
CA PHE A 152 10.14 1.05 11.31
C PHE A 152 9.78 1.49 12.73
N ILE A 153 8.65 1.00 13.23
CA ILE A 153 8.11 1.38 14.55
C ILE A 153 8.80 0.58 15.66
N ALA A 154 9.04 -0.70 15.43
CA ALA A 154 9.58 -1.64 16.41
C ALA A 154 10.77 -2.46 15.84
N PRO A 155 11.60 -3.09 16.69
CA PRO A 155 12.72 -3.94 16.23
C PRO A 155 12.33 -5.03 15.23
N ILE A 156 11.12 -5.60 15.36
CA ILE A 156 10.60 -6.62 14.45
C ILE A 156 10.40 -6.11 13.01
N ASP A 157 10.30 -4.79 12.83
CA ASP A 157 10.14 -4.15 11.53
C ASP A 157 11.48 -4.06 10.77
N PHE A 158 12.63 -4.32 11.39
CA PHE A 158 13.94 -4.26 10.71
C PHE A 158 14.23 -5.53 9.88
N LYS A 159 13.27 -5.90 9.03
CA LYS A 159 13.39 -6.96 8.03
C LYS A 159 13.72 -6.38 6.67
N LEU A 160 14.44 -7.16 5.86
CA LEU A 160 14.80 -6.79 4.49
C LEU A 160 13.56 -6.66 3.59
N LEU A 161 12.64 -7.61 3.69
CA LEU A 161 11.37 -7.53 2.98
C LEU A 161 10.38 -6.65 3.75
N PRO A 162 9.64 -5.76 3.06
CA PRO A 162 8.63 -4.93 3.70
C PRO A 162 7.42 -5.72 4.22
N ASP A 163 7.21 -6.91 3.68
CA ASP A 163 6.06 -7.76 3.96
C ASP A 163 6.53 -9.23 3.92
N THR A 164 6.10 -9.99 4.92
CA THR A 164 6.44 -11.41 5.11
C THR A 164 5.21 -12.29 5.27
N GLU A 165 4.01 -11.75 5.02
CA GLU A 165 2.72 -12.39 5.29
C GLU A 165 2.30 -13.32 4.14
N VAL A 166 3.13 -14.31 3.81
CA VAL A 166 2.86 -15.23 2.67
C VAL A 166 1.60 -16.06 2.90
N ARG A 167 1.34 -16.44 4.15
CA ARG A 167 0.20 -17.24 4.59
C ARG A 167 -0.19 -16.87 6.01
N PHE A 168 -1.48 -17.01 6.31
CA PHE A 168 -1.96 -16.93 7.69
C PHE A 168 -1.89 -18.30 8.36
N ASN A 169 -1.35 -18.31 9.57
CA ASN A 169 -1.41 -19.47 10.46
C ASN A 169 -2.54 -19.35 11.50
N GLU A 170 -3.21 -18.20 11.53
CA GLU A 170 -4.26 -17.87 12.51
C GLU A 170 -5.61 -17.73 11.79
N PRO A 171 -6.73 -17.93 12.51
CA PRO A 171 -8.05 -17.73 11.95
C PRO A 171 -8.27 -16.27 11.55
N LEU A 172 -9.07 -16.06 10.50
CA LEU A 172 -9.49 -14.71 10.10
C LEU A 172 -10.32 -14.08 11.22
N PRO A 173 -10.15 -12.76 11.48
CA PRO A 173 -11.02 -12.06 12.39
C PRO A 173 -12.44 -11.96 11.82
N SER A 174 -13.40 -11.68 12.69
CA SER A 174 -14.76 -11.39 12.26
C SER A 174 -14.81 -10.09 11.45
N PRO A 175 -15.58 -10.03 10.35
CA PRO A 175 -15.82 -8.78 9.64
C PRO A 175 -16.59 -7.80 10.55
N ALA A 176 -16.15 -6.55 10.61
CA ALA A 176 -16.76 -5.53 11.45
C ALA A 176 -17.14 -4.29 10.62
N LEU A 177 -18.14 -3.55 11.09
CA LEU A 177 -18.52 -2.25 10.53
C LEU A 177 -17.85 -1.12 11.32
N PRO A 178 -17.55 0.01 10.67
CA PRO A 178 -16.85 1.11 11.32
C PRO A 178 -17.79 1.78 12.32
N GLN A 179 -17.29 2.08 13.52
CA GLN A 179 -18.07 2.72 14.59
C GLN A 179 -17.48 4.08 14.96
N SER A 180 -16.17 4.15 15.18
CA SER A 180 -15.48 5.37 15.59
C SER A 180 -13.99 5.35 15.28
N ASN A 181 -13.35 6.52 15.28
CA ASN A 181 -11.93 6.65 14.97
C ASN A 181 -11.05 6.11 16.13
N ALA A 182 -10.75 4.81 16.08
CA ALA A 182 -9.92 4.13 17.09
C ALA A 182 -8.49 4.68 17.15
N TYR A 183 -7.96 5.22 16.05
CA TYR A 183 -6.59 5.72 15.97
C TYR A 183 -6.38 6.99 16.80
N LEU A 184 -7.26 7.98 16.65
CA LEU A 184 -7.18 9.21 17.44
C LEU A 184 -7.52 8.97 18.92
N ALA A 185 -8.46 8.07 19.21
CA ALA A 185 -8.74 7.66 20.59
C ALA A 185 -7.50 7.01 21.24
N ALA A 186 -6.80 6.14 20.51
CA ALA A 186 -5.57 5.53 20.98
C ALA A 186 -4.49 6.58 21.27
N LEU A 187 -4.32 7.61 20.42
CA LEU A 187 -3.35 8.69 20.64
C LEU A 187 -3.53 9.44 21.96
N THR A 188 -4.79 9.61 22.40
CA THR A 188 -5.10 10.34 23.63
C THR A 188 -4.91 9.50 24.89
N ALA A 189 -4.86 8.17 24.77
CA ALA A 189 -5.02 7.26 25.90
C ALA A 189 -3.71 6.69 26.48
N GLY A 190 -2.53 7.01 25.93
CA GLY A 190 -1.31 6.40 26.46
C GLY A 190 0.01 6.98 26.00
N GLU A 191 1.07 6.46 26.61
CA GLU A 191 2.45 6.71 26.21
C GLU A 191 2.77 5.90 24.95
N TYR A 192 3.08 6.62 23.86
CA TYR A 192 3.48 6.05 22.57
C TYR A 192 4.79 6.69 22.14
N SER A 193 5.64 5.88 21.49
CA SER A 193 6.81 6.43 20.79
C SER A 193 6.38 7.44 19.72
N LEU A 194 7.25 8.40 19.38
CA LEU A 194 6.98 9.38 18.33
C LEU A 194 6.52 8.70 17.01
N ARG A 195 7.16 7.59 16.65
CA ARG A 195 6.86 6.79 15.45
C ARG A 195 5.45 6.21 15.51
N SER A 196 5.07 5.61 16.64
CA SER A 196 3.72 5.09 16.85
C SER A 196 2.67 6.21 16.84
N ARG A 197 2.98 7.37 17.43
CA ARG A 197 2.09 8.55 17.38
C ARG A 197 1.89 9.03 15.95
N LEU A 198 2.95 9.07 15.15
CA LEU A 198 2.85 9.47 13.75
C LEU A 198 1.98 8.50 12.93
N LEU A 199 2.15 7.18 13.11
CA LEU A 199 1.28 6.18 12.49
C LEU A 199 -0.19 6.38 12.86
N LEU A 200 -0.49 6.48 14.17
CA LEU A 200 -1.86 6.65 14.64
C LEU A 200 -2.45 7.99 14.18
N PHE A 201 -1.65 9.06 14.15
CA PHE A 201 -2.09 10.36 13.65
C PHE A 201 -2.41 10.31 12.16
N ALA A 202 -1.55 9.67 11.35
CA ALA A 202 -1.78 9.48 9.93
C ALA A 202 -3.07 8.68 9.68
N GLY A 203 -3.22 7.50 10.31
CA GLY A 203 -4.42 6.67 10.19
C GLY A 203 -5.68 7.39 10.68
N GLY A 204 -5.59 8.10 11.79
CA GLY A 204 -6.67 8.87 12.37
C GLY A 204 -7.10 10.06 11.50
N SER A 205 -6.17 10.74 10.83
CA SER A 205 -6.46 11.88 9.98
C SER A 205 -7.17 11.48 8.68
N VAL A 206 -6.83 10.30 8.12
CA VAL A 206 -7.48 9.79 6.90
C VAL A 206 -8.77 9.02 7.17
N TYR A 207 -9.05 8.62 8.41
CA TYR A 207 -10.19 7.77 8.76
C TYR A 207 -11.54 8.29 8.22
N LYS A 208 -11.79 9.61 8.30
CA LYS A 208 -13.03 10.23 7.79
C LYS A 208 -13.08 10.37 6.27
N LEU A 209 -11.93 10.28 5.60
CA LEU A 209 -11.79 10.41 4.15
C LEU A 209 -12.00 9.08 3.41
N ILE A 210 -12.05 7.96 4.14
CA ILE A 210 -12.39 6.65 3.59
C ILE A 210 -13.92 6.63 3.35
N PRO A 211 -14.38 6.48 2.09
CA PRO A 211 -15.80 6.36 1.76
C PRO A 211 -16.48 5.21 2.49
N HIS A 212 -17.81 5.20 2.45
CA HIS A 212 -18.61 4.18 3.10
C HIS A 212 -19.33 3.28 2.08
N SER A 213 -18.57 2.50 1.33
CA SER A 213 -19.03 1.42 0.45
C SER A 213 -18.97 0.06 1.18
N PRO A 214 -19.63 -1.02 0.67
CA PRO A 214 -19.63 -2.32 1.35
C PRO A 214 -18.24 -2.88 1.62
N TRP A 215 -17.33 -2.88 0.63
CA TRP A 215 -15.97 -3.38 0.85
C TRP A 215 -15.19 -2.43 1.75
N SER A 216 -15.16 -1.12 1.45
CA SER A 216 -14.40 -0.15 2.25
C SER A 216 -14.84 -0.04 3.71
N ALA A 217 -16.16 -0.14 3.98
CA ALA A 217 -16.69 -0.11 5.33
C ALA A 217 -16.20 -1.32 6.12
N THR A 218 -16.24 -2.52 5.54
CA THR A 218 -15.74 -3.73 6.22
C THR A 218 -14.23 -3.68 6.42
N VAL A 219 -13.45 -3.23 5.43
CA VAL A 219 -11.99 -3.02 5.63
C VAL A 219 -11.74 -2.06 6.80
N LYS A 220 -12.40 -0.91 6.78
CA LYS A 220 -12.26 0.12 7.81
C LYS A 220 -12.68 -0.38 9.20
N GLY A 221 -13.83 -1.05 9.30
CA GLY A 221 -14.36 -1.57 10.56
C GLY A 221 -13.51 -2.70 11.15
N THR A 222 -13.04 -3.64 10.31
CA THR A 222 -12.13 -4.70 10.77
C THR A 222 -10.79 -4.12 11.23
N LEU A 223 -10.19 -3.17 10.48
CA LEU A 223 -8.97 -2.48 10.91
C LEU A 223 -9.16 -1.70 12.21
N GLU A 224 -10.32 -1.08 12.41
CA GLU A 224 -10.70 -0.39 13.64
C GLU A 224 -10.73 -1.34 14.84
N GLU A 225 -11.36 -2.51 14.70
CA GLU A 225 -11.43 -3.52 15.77
C GLU A 225 -10.04 -4.07 16.11
N LEU A 226 -9.23 -4.39 15.10
CA LEU A 226 -7.86 -4.88 15.29
C LEU A 226 -6.98 -3.82 15.98
N THR A 227 -7.14 -2.55 15.57
CA THR A 227 -6.44 -1.41 16.21
C THR A 227 -6.85 -1.26 17.68
N ARG A 228 -8.13 -1.43 18.03
CA ARG A 228 -8.59 -1.39 19.43
C ARG A 228 -7.97 -2.50 20.28
N LYS A 229 -7.88 -3.72 19.73
CA LYS A 229 -7.28 -4.87 20.43
C LYS A 229 -5.79 -4.67 20.66
N GLN A 230 -5.09 -4.12 19.68
CA GLN A 230 -3.64 -3.95 19.75
C GLN A 230 -3.20 -2.57 19.21
N PRO A 231 -3.40 -1.47 19.96
CA PRO A 231 -3.12 -0.12 19.45
C PRO A 231 -1.62 0.17 19.29
N ARG A 232 -0.76 -0.58 19.99
CA ARG A 232 0.70 -0.48 19.95
C ARG A 232 1.37 -1.42 18.92
N GLY A 233 0.65 -1.78 17.86
CA GLY A 233 1.15 -2.64 16.80
C GLY A 233 2.37 -2.07 16.05
N SER A 234 3.27 -2.97 15.64
CA SER A 234 4.38 -2.66 14.74
C SER A 234 3.90 -2.45 13.29
N ALA A 235 4.76 -1.93 12.40
CA ALA A 235 4.41 -1.78 10.99
C ALA A 235 4.10 -3.13 10.34
N THR A 236 4.88 -4.16 10.69
CA THR A 236 4.64 -5.55 10.26
C THR A 236 3.26 -6.05 10.67
N LEU A 237 2.85 -5.78 11.92
CA LEU A 237 1.51 -6.14 12.37
C LEU A 237 0.43 -5.38 11.58
N ARG A 238 0.64 -4.08 11.30
CA ARG A 238 -0.31 -3.31 10.50
C ARG A 238 -0.45 -3.84 9.08
N VAL A 239 0.64 -4.27 8.44
CA VAL A 239 0.56 -4.95 7.13
C VAL A 239 -0.34 -6.18 7.22
N ARG A 240 -0.11 -7.05 8.21
CA ARG A 240 -0.92 -8.24 8.47
C ARG A 240 -2.40 -7.92 8.69
N GLU A 241 -2.70 -6.92 9.50
CA GLU A 241 -4.08 -6.50 9.76
C GLU A 241 -4.80 -6.00 8.51
N HIS A 242 -4.10 -5.36 7.57
CA HIS A 242 -4.69 -4.98 6.29
C HIS A 242 -5.01 -6.21 5.45
N TYR A 243 -4.12 -7.20 5.38
CA TYR A 243 -4.43 -8.46 4.71
C TYR A 243 -5.67 -9.13 5.32
N PHE A 244 -5.77 -9.20 6.65
CA PHE A 244 -6.99 -9.70 7.30
C PHE A 244 -8.23 -8.92 6.90
N ALA A 245 -8.16 -7.59 6.93
CA ALA A 245 -9.27 -6.73 6.55
C ALA A 245 -9.68 -6.92 5.07
N TYR A 246 -8.72 -7.10 4.16
CA TYR A 246 -8.98 -7.40 2.75
C TYR A 246 -9.68 -8.74 2.58
N HIS A 247 -9.23 -9.79 3.28
CA HIS A 247 -9.88 -11.09 3.29
C HIS A 247 -11.32 -11.01 3.81
N CYS A 248 -11.55 -10.31 4.91
CA CYS A 248 -12.90 -10.14 5.49
C CYS A 248 -13.85 -9.38 4.56
N ALA A 249 -13.34 -8.38 3.84
CA ALA A 249 -14.14 -7.56 2.93
C ALA A 249 -14.31 -8.18 1.53
N HIS A 250 -13.45 -9.13 1.14
CA HIS A 250 -13.42 -9.73 -0.20
C HIS A 250 -14.78 -10.23 -0.72
N PRO A 251 -15.61 -10.95 0.06
CA PRO A 251 -16.92 -11.41 -0.41
C PRO A 251 -17.88 -10.27 -0.75
N LEU A 252 -17.60 -9.04 -0.32
CA LEU A 252 -18.42 -7.87 -0.54
C LEU A 252 -18.07 -7.13 -1.84
N ILE A 253 -17.03 -7.54 -2.57
CA ILE A 253 -16.71 -6.95 -3.87
C ILE A 253 -17.90 -7.16 -4.83
N GLY A 254 -18.40 -6.07 -5.42
CA GLY A 254 -19.57 -6.11 -6.29
C GLY A 254 -20.91 -6.20 -5.55
N SER A 255 -20.91 -6.40 -4.22
CA SER A 255 -22.12 -6.27 -3.42
C SER A 255 -22.56 -4.81 -3.46
N ARG A 256 -23.73 -4.56 -4.06
CA ARG A 256 -24.39 -3.25 -3.95
C ARG A 256 -25.37 -3.36 -2.79
N ARG A 257 -25.34 -2.42 -1.84
CA ARG A 257 -26.43 -2.30 -0.87
C ARG A 257 -27.73 -2.30 -1.65
N HIS A 258 -28.56 -3.32 -1.44
CA HIS A 258 -29.94 -3.26 -1.86
C HIS A 258 -30.54 -2.14 -1.03
N GLY A 259 -30.87 -1.03 -1.71
CA GLY A 259 -31.54 0.09 -1.06
C GLY A 259 -32.82 -0.45 -0.42
N THR A 260 -32.91 -0.28 0.89
CA THR A 260 -34.15 0.14 1.54
C THR A 260 -34.53 1.52 1.04
#